data_AF-A0A7D9HY16-F1
#
_entry.id   AF-A0A7D9HY16-F1
#
_cell.length_a   1.000
_cell.length_b   1.000
_cell.length_c   1.000
_cell.angle_alpha   90.00
_cell.angle_beta   90.00
_cell.angle_gamma   90.00
#
_symmetry.space_group_name_H-M   'P 1'
#
loop_
_entity.id
_entity.type
_entity.pdbx_description
1 polymer ?
#
loop_
_entity_poly.entity_id
_entity_poly.type
_entity_poly.pdbx_seq_one_letter_code
_entity_poly.pdbx_strand_id
1 'polypeptide(L)'
;MLQIKDVVKRFLTCICIIFLSCEYLIYIVVIYQCSWPLLEEQGSFRNGKFMDKSQNIRAILLSDPHLLGSQHGHWFDKLRREWQIKRSFQTAMNYFQPEVVFILGDIFDEGMICSDEEWEQYISRFHDIFHHPTDVQLYIVPGNHDIGFHY
;
A
#
# COMPACT_ATOMS: atom_id res chain seq x y z
N MET A 1 -34.80 -26.76 -20.88
CA MET A 1 -33.37 -27.06 -21.13
C MET A 1 -32.66 -25.71 -21.20
N LEU A 2 -31.90 -25.31 -20.17
CA LEU A 2 -31.11 -24.07 -20.25
C LEU A 2 -30.20 -24.18 -21.48
N GLN A 3 -30.26 -23.19 -22.38
CA GLN A 3 -29.35 -23.21 -23.52
C GLN A 3 -27.93 -23.09 -22.98
N ILE A 4 -26.98 -23.87 -23.51
CA ILE A 4 -25.55 -23.83 -23.11
C ILE A 4 -25.03 -22.39 -23.08
N LYS A 5 -25.51 -21.54 -24.01
CA LYS A 5 -25.23 -20.10 -24.08
C LYS A 5 -25.59 -19.35 -22.79
N ASP A 6 -26.72 -19.65 -22.17
CA ASP A 6 -27.17 -19.00 -20.94
C ASP A 6 -26.30 -19.39 -19.74
N VAL A 7 -25.88 -20.66 -19.68
CA VAL A 7 -24.97 -21.16 -18.63
C VAL A 7 -23.61 -20.50 -18.75
N VAL A 8 -23.04 -20.47 -19.96
CA VAL A 8 -21.75 -19.80 -20.23
C VAL A 8 -21.83 -18.31 -19.89
N LYS A 9 -22.91 -17.63 -20.29
CA LYS A 9 -23.10 -16.21 -19.97
C LYS A 9 -23.12 -15.96 -18.47
N ARG A 10 -23.89 -16.74 -17.70
CA ARG A 10 -23.95 -16.61 -16.24
C ARG A 10 -22.58 -16.86 -15.60
N PHE A 11 -21.87 -17.88 -16.07
CA PHE A 11 -20.53 -18.19 -15.56
C PHE A 11 -19.54 -17.05 -15.79
N LEU A 12 -19.52 -16.48 -17.00
CA LEU A 12 -18.69 -15.31 -17.31
C LEU A 12 -19.08 -14.10 -16.46
N THR A 13 -20.38 -13.83 -16.29
CA THR A 13 -20.85 -12.76 -15.40
C THR A 13 -20.35 -12.95 -13.97
N CYS A 14 -20.42 -14.17 -13.42
CA CYS A 14 -19.91 -14.45 -12.08
C CYS A 14 -18.40 -14.20 -11.98
N ILE A 15 -17.61 -14.64 -12.96
CA ILE A 15 -16.16 -14.39 -13.00
C ILE A 15 -15.90 -12.88 -13.00
N CYS A 16 -16.60 -12.11 -13.83
CA CYS A 16 -16.43 -10.66 -13.90
C CYS A 16 -16.78 -9.98 -12.56
N ILE A 17 -17.86 -10.41 -11.89
CA ILE A 17 -18.25 -9.87 -10.59
C ILE A 17 -17.20 -10.20 -9.53
N ILE A 18 -16.69 -11.43 -9.50
CA ILE A 18 -15.65 -11.86 -8.55
C ILE A 18 -14.38 -11.03 -8.78
N PHE A 19 -13.93 -10.92 -10.03
CA PHE A 19 -12.74 -10.15 -10.37
C PHE A 19 -12.89 -8.67 -9.98
N LEU A 20 -14.01 -8.04 -10.34
CA LEU A 20 -14.30 -6.65 -9.96
C LEU A 20 -14.33 -6.48 -8.42
N SER A 21 -14.92 -7.42 -7.71
CA SER A 21 -15.03 -7.35 -6.25
C SER A 21 -13.67 -7.51 -5.58
N CYS A 22 -12.93 -8.56 -5.93
CA CYS A 22 -11.67 -8.93 -5.28
C CYS A 22 -10.47 -8.08 -5.71
N GLU A 23 -10.42 -7.64 -6.97
CA GLU A 23 -9.26 -6.92 -7.49
C GLU A 23 -9.48 -5.41 -7.57
N TYR A 24 -10.70 -4.91 -7.30
CA TYR A 24 -10.98 -3.47 -7.34
C TYR A 24 -11.79 -2.94 -6.16
N LEU A 25 -12.98 -3.50 -5.88
CA LEU A 25 -13.91 -2.90 -4.91
C LEU A 25 -13.51 -3.13 -3.45
N ILE A 26 -12.88 -4.27 -3.13
CA ILE A 26 -12.56 -4.65 -1.74
C ILE A 26 -11.73 -3.59 -1.01
N TYR A 27 -10.73 -2.99 -1.69
CA TYR A 27 -9.85 -1.98 -1.09
C TYR A 27 -10.63 -0.73 -0.69
N ILE A 28 -11.57 -0.29 -1.53
CA ILE A 28 -12.45 0.84 -1.27
C ILE A 28 -13.36 0.51 -0.07
N VAL A 29 -14.05 -0.62 -0.12
CA VAL A 29 -14.99 -1.01 0.93
C VAL A 29 -14.32 -1.14 2.30
N VAL A 30 -13.16 -1.78 2.37
CA VAL A 30 -12.42 -1.97 3.62
C VAL A 30 -11.89 -0.65 4.17
N ILE A 31 -11.25 0.17 3.34
CA ILE A 31 -10.65 1.44 3.79
C ILE A 31 -11.72 2.45 4.22
N TYR A 32 -12.87 2.51 3.55
CA TYR A 32 -13.96 3.43 3.91
C TYR A 32 -14.64 3.09 5.24
N GLN A 33 -14.43 1.89 5.78
CA GLN A 33 -14.91 1.51 7.11
C GLN A 33 -13.99 2.00 8.23
N CYS A 34 -12.81 2.50 7.89
CA CYS A 34 -11.83 2.98 8.84
C CYS A 34 -11.98 4.49 9.08
N SER A 35 -11.41 4.97 10.18
CA SER A 35 -11.37 6.40 10.52
C SER A 35 -10.08 6.69 11.26
N TRP A 36 -9.68 7.95 11.28
CA TRP A 36 -8.55 8.38 12.11
C TRP A 36 -8.84 8.10 13.58
N PRO A 37 -7.83 7.64 14.36
CA PRO A 37 -8.02 7.40 15.78
C PRO A 37 -8.36 8.71 16.49
N LEU A 38 -9.33 8.65 17.39
CA LEU A 38 -9.68 9.79 18.24
C LEU A 38 -8.57 9.96 19.27
N LEU A 39 -7.84 11.07 19.19
CA LEU A 39 -6.90 11.46 20.23
C LEU A 39 -7.73 12.06 21.38
N GLU A 40 -7.68 11.45 22.56
CA GLU A 40 -8.35 11.99 23.74
C GLU A 40 -7.86 13.42 24.02
N GLU A 41 -8.80 14.31 24.32
CA GLU A 41 -8.55 15.71 24.68
C GLU A 41 -7.91 15.88 26.06
N GLN A 42 -7.07 14.95 26.51
CA GLN A 42 -6.26 15.20 27.69
C GLN A 42 -5.22 16.24 27.31
N GLY A 43 -5.55 17.51 27.53
CA GLY A 43 -4.66 18.64 27.32
C GLY A 43 -3.36 18.37 28.04
N SER A 44 -2.35 17.88 27.31
CA SER A 44 -1.06 17.62 27.91
C SER A 44 -0.45 18.98 28.20
N PHE A 45 -0.49 19.40 29.46
CA PHE A 45 0.24 20.57 29.93
C PHE A 45 1.74 20.20 29.91
N ARG A 46 2.34 20.26 28.72
CA ARG A 46 3.77 20.05 28.52
C ARG A 46 4.45 21.41 28.57
N ASN A 47 5.45 21.55 29.44
CA ASN A 47 6.32 22.73 29.55
C ASN A 47 5.59 24.07 29.73
N GLY A 48 4.54 24.12 30.55
CA GLY A 48 3.90 25.39 30.90
C GLY A 48 2.99 26.00 29.82
N LYS A 49 2.78 25.29 28.69
CA LYS A 49 2.02 25.79 27.54
C LYS A 49 0.86 24.85 27.22
N PHE A 50 -0.33 25.41 27.09
CA PHE A 50 -1.46 24.69 26.49
C PHE A 50 -1.15 24.52 25.00
N MET A 51 -0.99 23.27 24.57
CA MET A 51 -0.79 22.94 23.16
C MET A 51 -2.14 23.11 22.45
N ASP A 52 -2.16 23.92 21.39
CA ASP A 52 -3.37 24.16 20.62
C ASP A 52 -3.81 22.86 19.93
N LYS A 53 -5.11 22.53 20.02
CA LYS A 53 -5.73 21.31 19.46
C LYS A 53 -5.63 21.25 17.92
N SER A 54 -5.23 22.34 17.29
CA SER A 54 -5.19 22.54 15.83
C SER A 54 -4.03 21.85 15.10
N GLN A 55 -3.12 21.15 15.79
CA GLN A 55 -1.86 20.63 15.22
C GLN A 55 -1.72 19.10 15.28
N ASN A 56 -2.80 18.34 15.09
CA ASN A 56 -2.70 16.89 14.94
C ASN A 56 -2.25 16.55 13.52
N ILE A 57 -1.11 15.88 13.39
CA ILE A 57 -0.60 15.39 12.11
C ILE A 57 -1.25 14.05 11.80
N ARG A 58 -1.78 13.91 10.58
CA ARG A 58 -2.31 12.65 10.07
C ARG A 58 -1.20 11.83 9.42
N ALA A 59 -0.77 10.79 10.12
CA ALA A 59 0.32 9.92 9.69
C ALA A 59 -0.18 8.52 9.33
N ILE A 60 0.18 8.01 8.15
CA ILE A 60 0.04 6.59 7.81
C ILE A 60 1.38 5.88 8.07
N LEU A 61 1.33 4.73 8.73
CA LEU A 61 2.48 3.88 8.96
C LEU A 61 2.24 2.55 8.22
N LEU A 62 3.20 2.19 7.36
CA LEU A 62 3.23 0.97 6.57
C LEU A 62 4.55 0.23 6.83
N SER A 63 4.58 -1.07 6.56
CA SER A 63 5.77 -1.91 6.68
C SER A 63 5.66 -3.10 5.75
N ASP A 64 6.81 -3.70 5.40
CA ASP A 64 6.91 -4.99 4.72
C ASP A 64 6.09 -5.09 3.41
N PRO A 65 6.16 -4.12 2.47
CA PRO A 65 5.44 -4.26 1.22
C PRO A 65 6.03 -5.36 0.31
N HIS A 66 7.32 -5.73 0.46
CA HIS A 66 7.99 -6.80 -0.29
C HIS A 66 7.71 -6.75 -1.81
N LEU A 67 8.16 -5.69 -2.47
CA LEU A 67 8.15 -5.62 -3.93
C LEU A 67 9.01 -6.76 -4.49
N LEU A 68 8.40 -7.59 -5.33
CA LEU A 68 8.99 -8.84 -5.76
C LEU A 68 10.11 -8.60 -6.77
N GLY A 69 11.17 -9.39 -6.62
CA GLY A 69 12.32 -9.41 -7.50
C GLY A 69 12.20 -10.39 -8.64
N SER A 70 13.23 -10.42 -9.46
CA SER A 70 13.35 -11.24 -10.67
C SER A 70 13.93 -12.62 -10.37
N GLN A 71 14.66 -12.81 -9.27
CA GLN A 71 15.43 -14.03 -9.02
C GLN A 71 14.57 -15.11 -8.37
N HIS A 72 13.90 -14.78 -7.27
CA HIS A 72 13.07 -15.69 -6.48
C HIS A 72 11.58 -15.38 -6.62
N GLY A 73 11.23 -14.19 -7.13
CA GLY A 73 9.84 -13.79 -7.35
C GLY A 73 9.16 -14.44 -8.56
N HIS A 74 7.91 -14.88 -8.38
CA HIS A 74 7.07 -15.35 -9.47
C HIS A 74 6.35 -14.19 -10.17
N TRP A 75 6.38 -14.13 -11.51
CA TRP A 75 5.85 -13.00 -12.28
C TRP A 75 4.36 -12.69 -12.00
N PHE A 76 3.53 -13.73 -11.78
CA PHE A 76 2.11 -13.55 -11.52
C PHE A 76 1.86 -13.03 -10.10
N ASP A 77 2.67 -13.46 -9.14
CA ASP A 77 2.60 -12.94 -7.77
C ASP A 77 3.02 -11.48 -7.77
N LYS A 78 4.13 -11.15 -8.45
CA LYS A 78 4.57 -9.77 -8.67
C LYS A 78 3.45 -8.92 -9.25
N LEU A 79 2.85 -9.33 -10.36
CA LEU A 79 1.76 -8.60 -11.02
C LEU A 79 0.59 -8.36 -10.06
N ARG A 80 0.12 -9.42 -9.38
CA ARG A 80 -1.05 -9.34 -8.52
C ARG A 80 -0.73 -8.57 -7.24
N ARG A 81 0.29 -8.96 -6.49
CA ARG A 81 0.69 -8.33 -5.22
C ARG A 81 0.90 -6.83 -5.37
N GLU A 82 1.66 -6.40 -6.38
CA GLU A 82 1.94 -4.98 -6.61
C GLU A 82 0.69 -4.21 -7.04
N TRP A 83 -0.21 -4.84 -7.80
CA TRP A 83 -1.53 -4.29 -8.07
C TRP A 83 -2.32 -4.05 -6.77
N GLN A 84 -2.34 -5.04 -5.86
CA GLN A 84 -3.07 -4.94 -4.59
C GLN A 84 -2.48 -3.87 -3.67
N ILE A 85 -1.14 -3.77 -3.58
CA ILE A 85 -0.45 -2.73 -2.82
C ILE A 85 -0.80 -1.36 -3.38
N LYS A 86 -0.66 -1.16 -4.71
CA LYS A 86 -1.00 0.11 -5.36
C LYS A 86 -2.45 0.49 -5.14
N ARG A 87 -3.40 -0.44 -5.32
CA ARG A 87 -4.83 -0.17 -5.09
C ARG A 87 -5.11 0.21 -3.65
N SER A 88 -4.51 -0.47 -2.68
CA SER A 88 -4.66 -0.16 -1.26
C SER A 88 -4.09 1.21 -0.92
N PHE A 89 -2.85 1.47 -1.33
CA PHE A 89 -2.16 2.73 -1.05
C PHE A 89 -2.89 3.92 -1.68
N GLN A 90 -3.22 3.85 -2.97
CA GLN A 90 -3.94 4.93 -3.65
C GLN A 90 -5.33 5.17 -3.06
N THR A 91 -6.04 4.12 -2.64
CA THR A 91 -7.33 4.28 -1.96
C THR A 91 -7.16 4.97 -0.60
N ALA A 92 -6.14 4.57 0.19
CA ALA A 92 -5.84 5.17 1.48
C ALA A 92 -5.44 6.65 1.33
N MET A 93 -4.58 6.99 0.37
CA MET A 93 -4.19 8.35 0.07
C MET A 93 -5.38 9.25 -0.26
N ASN A 94 -6.28 8.77 -1.11
CA ASN A 94 -7.47 9.51 -1.51
C ASN A 94 -8.48 9.68 -0.37
N TYR A 95 -8.70 8.64 0.43
CA TYR A 95 -9.71 8.65 1.49
C TYR A 95 -9.25 9.40 2.73
N PHE A 96 -8.03 9.12 3.20
CA PHE A 96 -7.53 9.63 4.47
C PHE A 96 -6.83 10.98 4.38
N GLN A 97 -6.30 11.32 3.19
CA GLN A 97 -5.53 12.54 2.93
C GLN A 97 -4.50 12.80 4.03
N PRO A 98 -3.53 11.89 4.24
CA PRO A 98 -2.51 12.05 5.26
C PRO A 98 -1.55 13.18 4.90
N GLU A 99 -0.87 13.72 5.91
CA GLU A 99 0.20 14.71 5.72
C GLU A 99 1.58 14.03 5.61
N VAL A 100 1.71 12.84 6.21
CA VAL A 100 2.94 12.07 6.21
C VAL A 100 2.67 10.57 6.11
N VAL A 101 3.56 9.87 5.42
CA VAL A 101 3.59 8.42 5.30
C VAL A 101 4.98 7.92 5.71
N PHE A 102 5.01 6.89 6.54
CA PHE A 102 6.23 6.13 6.87
C PHE A 102 6.13 4.72 6.31
N ILE A 103 7.17 4.25 5.62
CA ILE A 103 7.36 2.85 5.23
C ILE A 103 8.54 2.30 6.02
N LEU A 104 8.28 1.31 6.87
CA LEU A 104 9.16 0.88 7.96
C LEU A 104 9.89 -0.45 7.65
N GLY A 105 10.52 -0.54 6.49
CA GLY A 105 11.39 -1.66 6.12
C GLY A 105 10.79 -2.64 5.13
N ASP A 106 11.68 -3.51 4.66
CA ASP A 106 11.45 -4.60 3.70
C ASP A 106 10.60 -4.15 2.50
N ILE A 107 11.07 -3.06 1.90
CA ILE A 107 10.44 -2.45 0.73
C ILE A 107 10.55 -3.40 -0.46
N PHE A 108 11.73 -3.98 -0.66
CA PHE A 108 12.09 -4.89 -1.72
C PHE A 108 12.39 -6.27 -1.15
N ASP A 109 11.97 -7.32 -1.85
CA ASP A 109 12.22 -8.70 -1.40
C ASP A 109 13.67 -9.16 -1.67
N GLU A 110 14.30 -8.57 -2.69
CA GLU A 110 15.62 -8.93 -3.21
C GLU A 110 16.55 -7.72 -3.38
N GLY A 111 16.29 -6.60 -2.68
CA GLY A 111 17.08 -5.37 -2.82
C GLY A 111 18.57 -5.60 -2.59
N MET A 112 18.91 -6.45 -1.62
CA MET A 112 20.28 -6.82 -1.25
C MET A 112 21.06 -7.63 -2.30
N ILE A 113 20.39 -8.23 -3.29
CA ILE A 113 21.02 -9.09 -4.32
C ILE A 113 20.73 -8.65 -5.76
N CYS A 114 19.99 -7.57 -5.96
CA CYS A 114 19.64 -7.09 -7.29
C CYS A 114 20.84 -6.41 -7.97
N SER A 115 20.87 -6.47 -9.31
CA SER A 115 21.80 -5.70 -10.14
C SER A 115 21.39 -4.23 -10.22
N ASP A 116 22.30 -3.34 -10.66
CA ASP A 116 22.01 -1.91 -10.84
C ASP A 116 20.81 -1.65 -11.78
N GLU A 117 20.65 -2.48 -12.82
CA GLU A 117 19.50 -2.37 -13.75
C GLU A 117 18.18 -2.78 -13.08
N GLU A 118 18.19 -3.86 -12.29
CA GLU A 118 17.03 -4.32 -11.54
C GLU A 118 16.66 -3.33 -10.43
N TRP A 119 17.66 -2.67 -9.84
CA TRP A 119 17.47 -1.61 -8.87
C TRP A 119 16.71 -0.42 -9.47
N GLU A 120 17.11 0.07 -10.65
CA GLU A 120 16.38 1.12 -11.37
C GLU A 120 14.91 0.74 -11.62
N GLN A 121 14.67 -0.52 -11.99
CA GLN A 121 13.30 -1.05 -12.15
C GLN A 121 12.54 -1.13 -10.83
N TYR A 122 13.21 -1.46 -9.73
CA TYR A 122 12.64 -1.45 -8.39
C TYR A 122 12.21 -0.05 -7.97
N ILE A 123 13.10 0.93 -8.13
CA ILE A 123 12.84 2.33 -7.79
C ILE A 123 11.70 2.91 -8.64
N SER A 124 11.70 2.63 -9.94
CA SER A 124 10.62 3.07 -10.85
C SER A 124 9.26 2.52 -10.41
N ARG A 125 9.18 1.22 -10.09
CA ARG A 125 7.94 0.59 -9.58
C ARG A 125 7.53 1.12 -8.22
N PHE A 126 8.49 1.33 -7.31
CA PHE A 126 8.24 1.92 -6.02
C PHE A 126 7.55 3.29 -6.17
N HIS A 127 8.07 4.16 -7.03
CA HIS A 127 7.48 5.47 -7.28
C HIS A 127 6.09 5.41 -7.94
N ASP A 128 5.82 4.41 -8.79
CA ASP A 128 4.50 4.20 -9.38
C ASP A 128 3.46 3.70 -8.36
N ILE A 129 3.85 2.74 -7.51
CA ILE A 129 2.98 2.13 -6.50
C ILE A 129 2.67 3.14 -5.39
N PHE A 130 3.70 3.78 -4.86
CA PHE A 130 3.63 4.73 -3.75
C PHE A 130 3.54 6.19 -4.22
N HIS A 131 2.99 6.42 -5.41
CA HIS A 131 2.76 7.77 -5.93
C HIS A 131 1.87 8.58 -4.98
N HIS A 132 2.31 9.77 -4.58
CA HIS A 132 1.61 10.64 -3.64
C HIS A 132 1.71 12.11 -4.09
N PRO A 133 0.77 12.96 -3.64
CA PRO A 133 0.84 14.41 -3.86
C PRO A 133 2.12 15.02 -3.27
N THR A 134 2.60 16.13 -3.84
CA THR A 134 3.88 16.76 -3.43
C THR A 134 3.85 17.39 -2.04
N ASP A 135 2.67 17.65 -1.49
CA ASP A 135 2.45 18.16 -0.13
C ASP A 135 2.47 17.04 0.93
N VAL A 136 2.46 15.77 0.52
CA VAL A 136 2.58 14.62 1.41
C VAL A 136 4.05 14.23 1.54
N GLN A 137 4.53 14.09 2.78
CA GLN A 137 5.89 13.63 3.04
C GLN A 137 5.94 12.10 3.09
N LEU A 138 6.88 11.49 2.37
CA LEU A 138 7.14 10.05 2.42
C LEU A 138 8.53 9.79 3.02
N TYR A 139 8.56 9.08 4.14
CA TYR A 139 9.79 8.63 4.79
C TYR A 139 9.92 7.12 4.70
N ILE A 140 11.14 6.66 4.41
CA ILE A 140 11.44 5.25 4.19
C ILE A 140 12.58 4.87 5.11
N VAL A 141 12.42 3.75 5.81
CA VAL A 141 13.46 3.10 6.58
C VAL A 141 13.77 1.78 5.89
N PRO A 142 15.04 1.47 5.56
CA PRO A 142 15.37 0.19 4.94
C PRO A 142 15.29 -0.94 5.96
N GLY A 143 14.79 -2.09 5.52
CA GLY A 143 14.82 -3.35 6.25
C GLY A 143 15.96 -4.25 5.78
N ASN A 144 15.93 -5.48 6.26
CA ASN A 144 16.96 -6.48 6.02
C ASN A 144 16.93 -7.05 4.60
N HIS A 145 15.76 -7.16 3.97
CA HIS A 145 15.67 -7.59 2.57
C HIS A 145 16.14 -6.51 1.59
N ASP A 146 16.13 -5.25 2.04
CA ASP A 146 16.59 -4.10 1.24
C ASP A 146 18.13 -4.03 1.19
N ILE A 147 18.81 -4.19 2.33
CA ILE A 147 20.26 -3.93 2.44
C ILE A 147 21.09 -5.09 3.06
N GLY A 148 20.46 -6.22 3.40
CA GLY A 148 21.16 -7.47 3.66
C GLY A 148 21.88 -7.61 5.01
N PHE A 149 21.26 -7.23 6.13
CA PHE A 149 21.83 -7.42 7.48
C PHE A 149 21.34 -8.68 8.23
N HIS A 150 20.90 -9.71 7.50
CA HIS A 150 20.59 -11.04 8.05
C HIS A 150 21.90 -11.83 8.23
N TYR A 151 22.20 -12.23 9.48
CA TYR A 151 23.38 -13.03 9.83
C TYR A 151 23.05 -14.52 9.91
#